data_AF-A0A0C3D8F7-F1
#
_entry.id   AF-A0A0C3D8F7-F1
#
_cell.length_a   1.000
_cell.length_b   1.000
_cell.length_c   1.000
_cell.angle_alpha   90.00
_cell.angle_beta   90.00
_cell.angle_gamma   90.00
#
_symmetry.space_group_name_H-M   'P 1'
#
loop_
_entity.id
_entity.type
_entity.pdbx_description
1 polymer ?
#
loop_
_entity_poly.entity_id
_entity_poly.type
_entity_poly.pdbx_seq_one_letter_code
_entity_poly.pdbx_strand_id
1 'polypeptide(L)'
;PPKLSHLQSELDCYLTVDVEHVMNTLAWWYEWCSAYPCLSRMALDYLSIPATSVDIKHLFSHGHLLLSHVHSHLSPQSVHALLCLGAWSELNLVKSADVLKVGAMLDIPGHEETVLDDGWDHILFD
;
A
#
# COMPACT_ATOMS: atom_id res chain seq x y z
N PRO A 1 -10.87 25.65 -15.78
CA PRO A 1 -9.44 25.39 -16.02
C PRO A 1 -8.79 26.49 -16.86
N PRO A 2 -7.63 27.03 -16.44
CA PRO A 2 -6.83 27.92 -17.27
C PRO A 2 -6.45 27.21 -18.58
N LYS A 3 -6.57 27.92 -19.69
CA LYS A 3 -6.25 27.37 -21.02
C LYS A 3 -4.72 27.37 -21.15
N LEU A 4 -4.13 26.19 -21.35
CA LEU A 4 -2.72 26.04 -21.69
C LEU A 4 -2.40 26.88 -22.92
N SER A 5 -1.73 28.01 -22.72
CA SER A 5 -1.06 28.71 -23.81
C SER A 5 0.14 27.86 -24.22
N HIS A 6 0.44 27.79 -25.52
CA HIS A 6 1.42 26.88 -26.14
C HIS A 6 2.88 27.04 -25.64
N LEU A 7 3.13 27.92 -24.67
CA LEU A 7 4.45 28.32 -24.16
C LEU A 7 4.59 28.22 -22.63
N GLN A 8 3.53 27.88 -21.88
CA GLN A 8 3.59 27.81 -20.42
C GLN A 8 3.57 26.35 -19.96
N SER A 9 4.51 25.99 -19.07
CA SER A 9 4.55 24.65 -18.49
C SER A 9 3.37 24.44 -17.53
N GLU A 10 3.00 23.19 -17.27
CA GLU A 10 1.99 22.85 -16.25
C GLU A 10 2.33 23.47 -14.88
N LEU A 11 3.62 23.51 -14.55
CA LEU A 11 4.12 24.11 -13.32
C LEU A 11 3.90 25.62 -13.29
N ASP A 12 4.21 26.34 -14.38
CA ASP A 12 3.97 27.78 -14.46
C ASP A 12 2.47 28.08 -14.29
N CYS A 13 1.61 27.28 -14.91
CA CYS A 13 0.17 27.40 -14.76
C CYS A 13 -0.27 27.19 -13.31
N TYR A 14 0.21 26.15 -12.63
CA TYR A 14 -0.08 25.90 -11.23
C TYR A 14 0.38 27.04 -10.31
N LEU A 15 1.58 27.58 -10.54
CA LEU A 15 2.15 28.67 -9.73
C LEU A 15 1.44 30.01 -9.92
N THR A 16 0.65 30.18 -11.00
CA THR A 16 -0.18 31.38 -11.21
C THR A 16 -1.54 31.32 -10.53
N VAL A 17 -1.96 30.15 -10.03
CA VAL A 17 -3.22 29.98 -9.31
C VAL A 17 -3.03 30.42 -7.85
N ASP A 18 -4.04 31.08 -7.28
CA ASP A 18 -4.04 31.46 -5.87
C ASP A 18 -3.94 30.23 -4.96
N VAL A 19 -3.22 30.37 -3.84
CA VAL A 19 -3.04 29.28 -2.89
C VAL A 19 -4.34 29.00 -2.16
N GLU A 20 -4.94 27.85 -2.44
CA GLU A 20 -6.12 27.35 -1.73
C GLU A 20 -5.71 26.53 -0.49
N HIS A 21 -6.46 26.66 0.60
CA HIS A 21 -6.27 25.80 1.76
C HIS A 21 -6.99 24.46 1.54
N VAL A 22 -6.22 23.41 1.30
CA VAL A 22 -6.74 22.08 0.99
C VAL A 22 -6.52 21.14 2.18
N MET A 23 -7.61 20.59 2.71
CA MET A 23 -7.56 19.62 3.84
C MET A 23 -6.99 18.25 3.44
N ASN A 24 -7.26 17.80 2.21
CA ASN A 24 -6.72 16.55 1.66
C ASN A 24 -6.03 16.82 0.33
N THR A 25 -4.72 17.04 0.39
CA THR A 25 -3.88 17.39 -0.77
C THR A 25 -3.81 16.25 -1.79
N LEU A 26 -3.84 14.98 -1.35
CA LEU A 26 -3.85 13.82 -2.25
C LEU A 26 -5.15 13.76 -3.08
N ALA A 27 -6.30 13.95 -2.43
CA ALA A 27 -7.60 13.96 -3.12
C ALA A 27 -7.69 15.12 -4.13
N TRP A 28 -7.18 16.29 -3.76
CA TRP A 28 -7.13 17.44 -4.66
C TRP A 28 -6.27 17.14 -5.90
N TRP A 29 -5.05 16.61 -5.74
CA TRP A 29 -4.22 16.26 -6.91
C TRP A 29 -4.88 15.20 -7.79
N TYR A 30 -5.63 14.26 -7.20
CA TYR A 30 -6.39 13.25 -7.94
C TYR A 30 -7.50 13.86 -8.82
N GLU A 31 -8.25 14.82 -8.28
CA GLU A 31 -9.29 15.55 -9.01
C GLU A 31 -8.73 16.41 -10.16
N TRP A 32 -7.50 16.91 -10.00
CA TRP A 32 -6.86 17.80 -10.97
C TRP A 32 -5.90 17.07 -11.94
N CYS A 33 -5.81 15.74 -11.87
CA CYS A 33 -5.00 14.91 -12.77
C CYS A 33 -5.26 15.18 -14.26
N SER A 34 -6.51 15.48 -14.64
CA SER A 34 -6.84 15.79 -16.03
C SER A 34 -6.33 17.16 -16.49
N ALA A 35 -6.17 18.11 -15.57
CA ALA A 35 -5.67 19.45 -15.86
C ALA A 35 -4.13 19.51 -15.84
N TYR A 36 -3.51 18.68 -15.01
CA TYR A 36 -2.06 18.64 -14.78
C TYR A 36 -1.53 17.20 -14.86
N PRO A 37 -1.53 16.54 -16.04
CA PRO A 37 -1.23 15.12 -16.14
C PRO A 37 0.20 14.75 -15.73
N CYS A 38 1.19 15.62 -15.97
CA CYS A 38 2.57 15.36 -15.56
C CYS A 38 2.82 15.79 -14.11
N LEU A 39 2.35 16.98 -13.74
CA LEU A 39 2.61 17.55 -12.42
C LEU A 39 1.83 16.83 -11.31
N SER A 40 0.60 16.37 -11.56
CA SER A 40 -0.18 15.59 -10.59
C SER A 40 0.49 14.28 -10.21
N ARG A 41 1.10 13.57 -11.18
CA ARG A 41 1.84 12.33 -10.91
C ARG A 41 3.00 12.59 -9.94
N MET A 42 3.82 13.59 -10.25
CA MET A 42 4.94 13.97 -9.39
C MET A 42 4.46 14.37 -7.98
N ALA A 43 3.39 15.17 -7.89
CA ALA A 43 2.86 15.60 -6.61
C ALA A 43 2.31 14.44 -5.78
N LEU A 44 1.58 13.50 -6.40
CA LEU A 44 1.07 12.31 -5.73
C LEU A 44 2.20 11.40 -5.25
N ASP A 45 3.25 11.23 -6.05
CA ASP A 45 4.43 10.44 -5.68
C ASP A 45 5.09 11.01 -4.41
N TYR A 46 5.28 12.33 -4.33
CA TYR A 46 5.85 12.96 -3.14
C TYR A 46 4.92 12.97 -1.93
N LEU A 47 3.63 13.25 -2.14
CA LEU A 47 2.66 13.39 -1.05
C LEU A 47 2.22 12.05 -0.44
N SER A 48 2.35 10.95 -1.18
CA SER A 48 2.05 9.61 -0.69
C SER A 48 3.10 9.05 0.27
N ILE A 49 4.30 9.66 0.32
CA ILE A 49 5.37 9.23 1.22
C ILE A 49 4.98 9.61 2.66
N PRO A 50 4.81 8.64 3.57
CA PRO A 50 4.51 8.95 4.95
C PRO A 50 5.66 9.75 5.58
N ALA A 51 5.32 10.87 6.22
CA ALA A 51 6.32 11.79 6.79
C ALA A 51 7.13 11.20 7.95
N THR A 52 6.68 10.09 8.54
CA THR A 52 7.35 9.46 9.69
C THR A 52 7.40 7.94 9.55
N SER A 53 8.49 7.33 10.02
CA SER A 53 8.64 5.87 10.11
C SER A 53 7.84 5.23 11.27
N VAL A 54 6.94 6.00 11.90
CA VAL A 54 6.21 5.59 13.10
C VAL A 54 5.23 4.46 12.80
N ASP A 55 4.61 4.44 11.62
CA ASP A 55 3.67 3.38 11.23
C ASP A 55 4.34 2.01 11.15
N ILE A 56 5.59 1.97 10.66
CA ILE A 56 6.37 0.73 10.62
C ILE A 56 6.67 0.27 12.05
N LYS A 57 7.10 1.17 12.94
CA LYS A 57 7.38 0.80 14.34
C LYS A 57 6.13 0.37 15.11
N HIS A 58 4.98 0.97 14.83
CA HIS A 58 3.70 0.58 15.41
C HIS A 58 3.23 -0.78 14.88
N LEU A 59 3.41 -1.04 13.58
CA LEU A 59 3.20 -2.33 12.97
C LEU A 59 4.13 -3.39 13.56
N PHE A 60 5.40 -3.06 13.80
CA PHE A 60 6.37 -3.97 14.44
C PHE A 60 6.06 -4.19 15.92
N SER A 61 5.53 -3.22 16.66
CA SER A 61 5.17 -3.41 18.07
C SER A 61 3.90 -4.25 18.24
N HIS A 62 2.88 -4.03 17.40
CA HIS A 62 1.71 -4.90 17.29
C HIS A 62 2.10 -6.29 16.78
N GLY A 63 3.00 -6.33 15.79
CA GLY A 63 3.61 -7.54 15.27
C GLY A 63 4.40 -8.30 16.33
N HIS A 64 5.05 -7.63 17.29
CA HIS A 64 5.80 -8.26 18.37
C HIS A 64 4.89 -9.05 19.33
N LEU A 65 3.64 -8.60 19.53
CA LEU A 65 2.63 -9.32 20.32
C LEU A 65 2.17 -10.59 19.61
N LEU A 66 1.97 -10.53 18.29
CA LEU A 66 1.73 -11.69 17.44
C LEU A 66 2.95 -12.62 17.41
N LEU A 67 4.16 -12.07 17.26
CA LEU A 67 5.42 -12.80 17.24
C LEU A 67 5.59 -13.60 18.54
N SER A 68 5.39 -12.98 19.70
CA SER A 68 5.67 -13.63 20.99
C SER A 68 4.73 -14.80 21.29
N HIS A 69 3.50 -14.81 20.74
CA HIS A 69 2.56 -15.93 20.89
C HIS A 69 2.73 -17.03 19.82
N VAL A 70 3.35 -16.71 18.69
CA VAL A 70 3.50 -17.57 17.49
C VAL A 70 4.85 -18.30 17.40
N HIS A 71 5.80 -17.98 18.28
CA HIS A 71 7.18 -18.51 18.29
C HIS A 71 7.33 -20.03 18.51
N SER A 72 6.25 -20.83 18.55
CA SER A 72 6.41 -22.27 18.72
C SER A 72 6.66 -23.03 17.42
N HIS A 73 6.13 -22.64 16.25
CA HIS A 73 6.33 -23.46 15.02
C HIS A 73 6.14 -22.76 13.65
N LEU A 74 5.95 -21.44 13.54
CA LEU A 74 5.75 -20.79 12.24
C LEU A 74 7.05 -20.22 11.65
N SER A 75 7.24 -20.44 10.34
CA SER A 75 8.33 -19.88 9.55
C SER A 75 8.21 -18.35 9.44
N PRO A 76 9.32 -17.58 9.33
CA PRO A 76 9.28 -16.13 9.12
C PRO A 76 8.38 -15.69 7.95
N GLN A 77 8.29 -16.53 6.93
CA GLN A 77 7.44 -16.39 5.75
C GLN A 77 5.95 -16.43 6.14
N SER A 78 5.56 -17.44 6.93
CA SER A 78 4.19 -17.57 7.43
C SER A 78 3.78 -16.38 8.31
N VAL A 79 4.70 -15.87 9.11
CA VAL A 79 4.48 -14.66 9.93
C VAL A 79 4.23 -13.43 9.05
N HIS A 80 5.04 -13.22 8.01
CA HIS A 80 4.86 -12.10 7.08
C HIS A 80 3.49 -12.18 6.38
N ALA A 81 3.14 -13.36 5.85
CA ALA A 81 1.85 -13.59 5.19
C ALA A 81 0.66 -13.30 6.13
N LEU A 82 0.75 -13.71 7.41
CA LEU A 82 -0.28 -13.43 8.41
C LEU A 82 -0.41 -11.93 8.73
N LEU A 83 0.71 -11.21 8.82
CA LEU A 83 0.70 -9.76 9.03
C LEU A 83 0.05 -9.01 7.86
N CYS A 84 0.40 -9.36 6.61
CA CYS A 84 -0.23 -8.81 5.41
C CYS A 84 -1.73 -9.13 5.36
N LEU A 85 -2.10 -10.39 5.62
CA LEU A 85 -3.49 -10.83 5.64
C LEU A 85 -4.32 -10.07 6.68
N GLY A 86 -3.76 -9.86 7.87
CA GLY A 86 -4.37 -9.05 8.93
C GLY A 86 -4.62 -7.61 8.48
N ALA A 87 -3.58 -6.93 7.97
CA ALA A 87 -3.69 -5.55 7.50
C ALA A 87 -4.69 -5.40 6.34
N TRP A 88 -4.68 -6.32 5.37
CA TRP A 88 -5.63 -6.30 4.25
C TRP A 88 -7.06 -6.61 4.68
N SER A 89 -7.25 -7.45 5.70
CA SER A 89 -8.56 -7.70 6.28
C SER A 89 -9.15 -6.44 6.92
N GLU A 90 -8.35 -5.64 7.65
CA GLU A 90 -8.79 -4.36 8.23
C GLU A 90 -9.20 -3.35 7.14
N LEU A 91 -8.52 -3.38 6.00
CA LEU A 91 -8.83 -2.56 4.83
C LEU A 91 -10.01 -3.10 3.98
N ASN A 92 -10.68 -4.17 4.43
CA ASN A 92 -11.76 -4.87 3.69
C ASN A 92 -11.35 -5.34 2.28
N LEU A 93 -10.05 -5.55 2.06
CA LEU A 93 -9.51 -6.06 0.79
C LEU A 93 -9.64 -7.59 0.70
N VAL A 94 -9.87 -8.26 1.83
CA VAL A 94 -10.03 -9.72 1.93
C VAL A 94 -11.44 -10.05 2.40
N LYS A 95 -12.12 -10.93 1.66
CA LYS A 95 -13.44 -11.44 2.06
C LYS A 95 -13.27 -12.47 3.16
N SER A 96 -13.84 -12.21 4.32
CA SER A 96 -13.79 -13.13 5.47
C SER A 96 -14.36 -14.52 5.15
N ALA A 97 -15.32 -14.59 4.21
CA ALA A 97 -15.89 -15.84 3.73
C ALA A 97 -14.85 -16.76 3.06
N ASP A 98 -13.87 -16.18 2.36
CA ASP A 98 -12.84 -16.97 1.67
C ASP A 98 -11.77 -17.44 2.67
N VAL A 99 -11.43 -16.61 3.66
CA VAL A 99 -10.54 -17.01 4.78
C VAL A 99 -11.15 -18.17 5.58
N LEU A 100 -12.44 -18.12 5.88
CA LEU A 100 -13.15 -19.18 6.60
C LEU A 100 -13.20 -20.49 5.80
N LYS A 101 -13.33 -20.43 4.47
CA LYS A 101 -13.27 -21.63 3.61
C LYS A 101 -11.90 -22.28 3.67
N VAL A 102 -10.83 -21.48 3.57
CA VAL A 102 -9.45 -21.98 3.66
C VAL A 102 -9.18 -22.59 5.03
N GLY A 103 -9.61 -21.93 6.12
CA GLY A 103 -9.46 -22.48 7.47
C GLY A 103 -10.31 -23.72 7.76
N ALA A 104 -11.36 -23.97 6.96
CA ALA A 104 -12.19 -25.18 7.03
C ALA A 104 -11.72 -26.28 6.07
N MET A 105 -10.74 -26.02 5.21
CA MET A 105 -10.13 -27.06 4.38
C MET A 105 -9.29 -27.96 5.29
N LEU A 106 -9.39 -29.27 5.06
CA LEU A 106 -8.53 -30.24 5.73
C LEU A 106 -7.10 -30.06 5.23
N ASP A 107 -6.13 -30.11 6.15
CA ASP A 107 -4.72 -30.19 5.78
C ASP A 107 -4.53 -31.37 4.83
N ILE A 108 -3.95 -31.08 3.66
CA ILE A 108 -3.67 -32.11 2.67
C ILE A 108 -2.63 -33.05 3.27
N PRO A 109 -2.91 -34.36 3.40
CA PRO A 109 -1.94 -35.29 3.94
C PRO A 109 -0.75 -35.38 2.98
N GLY A 110 0.41 -34.88 3.41
CA GLY A 110 1.67 -34.93 2.65
C GLY A 110 2.21 -33.60 2.14
N HIS A 111 1.73 -32.45 2.62
CA HIS A 111 2.34 -31.17 2.26
C HIS A 111 3.69 -30.99 2.97
N GLU A 112 4.77 -31.39 2.31
CA GLU A 112 6.04 -30.72 2.49
C GLU A 112 5.76 -29.23 2.25
N GLU A 113 6.09 -28.38 3.23
CA GLU A 113 6.03 -26.93 3.11
C GLU A 113 6.84 -26.57 1.85
N THR A 114 6.15 -26.36 0.73
CA THR A 114 6.84 -26.13 -0.54
C THR A 114 7.52 -24.79 -0.42
N VAL A 115 8.83 -24.82 -0.24
CA VAL A 115 9.69 -23.65 -0.28
C VAL A 115 9.35 -22.91 -1.58
N LEU A 116 8.75 -21.73 -1.46
CA LEU A 116 8.50 -20.87 -2.60
C LEU A 116 9.84 -20.57 -3.25
N ASP A 117 9.89 -20.65 -4.59
CA ASP A 117 11.11 -20.43 -5.35
C ASP A 117 11.68 -19.03 -5.05
N ASP A 118 13.01 -18.92 -4.98
CA ASP A 118 13.68 -17.65 -4.68
C ASP A 118 13.28 -16.59 -5.71
N GLY A 119 12.68 -15.49 -5.24
CA GLY A 119 12.25 -14.37 -6.10
C GLY A 119 10.78 -14.35 -6.50
N TRP A 120 9.91 -15.17 -5.87
CA TRP A 120 8.45 -15.10 -6.06
C TRP A 120 7.84 -13.74 -5.68
N ASP A 121 8.54 -12.98 -4.84
CA ASP A 121 8.20 -11.65 -4.35
C ASP A 121 8.79 -10.51 -5.18
N HIS A 122 9.51 -10.81 -6.26
CA HIS A 122 10.00 -9.77 -7.17
C HIS A 122 8.82 -9.11 -7.89
N ILE A 123 8.48 -7.91 -7.44
CA ILE A 123 7.62 -6.99 -8.17
C ILE A 123 8.42 -6.51 -9.38
N LEU A 124 8.18 -7.14 -10.53
CA LEU A 124 8.70 -6.67 -11.82
C LEU A 124 8.04 -5.32 -12.11
N PHE A 125 8.85 -4.26 -12.04
CA PHE A 125 8.51 -2.96 -12.60
C PHE A 125 8.94 -2.97 -14.06
N ASP A 126 7.96 -3.08 -14.97
CA ASP A 126 8.12 -2.71 -16.39
C ASP A 126 8.19 -1.18 -16.55
#